data_AF-A0A829NFX6-F1
#
_entry.id   AF-A0A829NFX6-F1
#
_cell.length_a   1.000
_cell.length_b   1.000
_cell.length_c   1.000
_cell.angle_alpha   90.00
_cell.angle_beta   90.00
_cell.angle_gamma   90.00
#
_symmetry.space_group_name_H-M   'P 1'
#
loop_
_entity.id
_entity.type
_entity.pdbx_description
1 polymer ?
#
loop_
_entity_poly.entity_id
_entity_poly.type
_entity_poly.pdbx_seq_one_letter_code
_entity_poly.pdbx_strand_id
1 'polypeptide(L)'
;MLPVEFAEASYNSTQHCSIYDFFFTLLPKTRLAHRDNDVDKLGRMHGFAQWAAVHPNKQIWNAAGVAFYEHLFDDDIDADAVMAWISPQVRQTVLGLWQYMLPAERFASVARSAERIPFSHQKECETAIALVAEQGPDR
;
A
#
# COMPACT_ATOMS: atom_id res chain seq x y z
N MET A 1 -16.93 -12.74 -6.33
CA MET A 1 -17.47 -12.53 -4.96
C MET A 1 -16.28 -12.25 -4.05
N LEU A 2 -16.35 -11.31 -3.09
CA LEU A 2 -15.20 -11.00 -2.21
C LEU A 2 -14.95 -12.17 -1.24
N PRO A 3 -13.70 -12.45 -0.83
CA PRO A 3 -13.38 -13.45 0.18
C PRO A 3 -14.15 -13.24 1.49
N VAL A 4 -14.44 -14.32 2.22
CA VAL A 4 -15.32 -14.34 3.40
C VAL A 4 -14.85 -13.42 4.52
N GLU A 5 -13.54 -13.19 4.62
CA GLU A 5 -12.93 -12.24 5.55
C GLU A 5 -13.27 -10.76 5.26
N PHE A 6 -13.93 -10.47 4.14
CA PHE A 6 -14.48 -9.17 3.79
C PHE A 6 -16.02 -9.14 3.79
N ALA A 7 -16.68 -10.24 4.18
CA ALA A 7 -18.14 -10.34 4.16
C ALA A 7 -18.82 -9.39 5.16
N GLU A 8 -18.15 -9.01 6.26
CA GLU A 8 -18.69 -8.00 7.18
C GLU A 8 -18.75 -6.59 6.56
N ALA A 9 -17.96 -6.30 5.52
CA ALA A 9 -18.07 -5.06 4.76
C ALA A 9 -19.31 -5.04 3.85
N SER A 10 -19.99 -6.17 3.67
CA SER A 10 -21.14 -6.33 2.77
C SER A 10 -22.49 -6.05 3.43
N TYR A 11 -22.56 -5.90 4.76
CA TYR A 11 -23.85 -5.87 5.50
C TYR A 11 -24.42 -4.47 5.77
N ASN A 12 -24.08 -3.47 4.95
CA ASN A 12 -24.82 -2.21 4.89
C ASN A 12 -25.20 -1.89 3.44
N SER A 13 -26.49 -2.01 3.14
CA SER A 13 -27.06 -1.67 1.83
C SER A 13 -26.74 -0.21 1.48
N THR A 14 -26.15 0.04 0.31
CA THR A 14 -25.86 1.36 -0.32
C THR A 14 -24.66 2.18 0.18
N GLN A 15 -23.59 1.57 0.69
CA GLN A 15 -22.31 2.29 0.79
C GLN A 15 -21.53 2.15 -0.52
N HIS A 16 -21.51 3.20 -1.33
CA HIS A 16 -20.51 3.35 -2.40
C HIS A 16 -19.12 3.39 -1.75
N CYS A 17 -18.49 2.24 -1.53
CA CYS A 17 -17.11 2.19 -1.07
C CYS A 17 -16.24 2.70 -2.21
N SER A 18 -15.75 3.92 -2.11
CA SER A 18 -14.81 4.45 -3.09
C SER A 18 -13.47 3.74 -2.95
N ILE A 19 -12.66 3.75 -4.01
CA ILE A 19 -11.28 3.24 -3.94
C ILE A 19 -10.44 4.02 -2.90
N TYR A 20 -10.82 5.25 -2.58
CA TYR A 20 -10.21 6.04 -1.50
C TYR A 20 -10.56 5.45 -0.13
N ASP A 21 -11.84 5.14 0.12
CA ASP A 21 -12.28 4.51 1.38
C ASP A 21 -11.59 3.16 1.61
N PHE A 22 -11.37 2.42 0.52
CA PHE A 22 -10.59 1.18 0.56
C PHE A 22 -9.15 1.45 1.02
N PHE A 23 -8.45 2.42 0.43
CA PHE A 23 -7.07 2.74 0.82
C PHE A 23 -6.95 3.30 2.24
N PHE A 24 -7.90 4.13 2.68
CA PHE A 24 -7.97 4.60 4.07
C PHE A 24 -8.24 3.47 5.06
N THR A 25 -8.93 2.40 4.64
CA THR A 25 -9.10 1.18 5.43
C THR A 25 -7.85 0.28 5.40
N LEU A 26 -7.13 0.27 4.26
CA LEU A 26 -5.94 -0.54 4.06
C LEU A 26 -4.75 -0.02 4.86
N LEU A 27 -4.51 1.29 4.84
CA LEU A 27 -3.36 1.96 5.45
C LEU A 27 -3.13 1.58 6.92
N PRO A 28 -4.11 1.72 7.85
CA PRO A 28 -3.89 1.36 9.25
C PRO A 28 -3.59 -0.14 9.42
N LYS A 29 -4.15 -1.01 8.57
CA LYS A 29 -3.86 -2.45 8.57
C LYS A 29 -2.44 -2.74 8.10
N THR A 30 -1.94 -2.00 7.10
CA THR A 30 -0.55 -2.10 6.65
C THR A 30 0.42 -1.69 7.75
N ARG A 31 0.13 -0.60 8.46
CA ARG A 31 0.97 -0.16 9.59
C ARG A 31 0.98 -1.18 10.73
N LEU A 32 -0.17 -1.78 11.03
CA LEU A 32 -0.25 -2.87 12.01
C LEU A 32 0.56 -4.09 11.54
N ALA A 33 0.43 -4.49 10.28
CA ALA A 33 1.19 -5.62 9.73
C ALA A 33 2.71 -5.38 9.79
N HIS A 34 3.17 -4.14 9.63
CA HIS A 34 4.57 -3.77 9.86
C HIS A 34 4.99 -3.92 11.33
N ARG A 35 4.16 -3.49 12.28
CA ARG A 35 4.43 -3.67 13.72
C ARG A 35 4.49 -5.15 14.11
N ASP A 36 3.64 -5.96 13.50
CA ASP A 36 3.55 -7.40 13.77
C ASP A 36 4.54 -8.25 12.94
N ASN A 37 5.30 -7.63 12.03
CA ASN A 37 6.14 -8.32 11.03
C ASN A 37 5.36 -9.39 10.22
N ASP A 38 4.09 -9.12 9.90
CA ASP A 38 3.21 -10.02 9.15
C ASP A 38 3.51 -9.91 7.65
N VAL A 39 4.55 -10.62 7.22
CA VAL A 39 5.07 -10.66 5.84
C VAL A 39 3.98 -11.00 4.82
N ASP A 40 3.08 -11.92 5.16
CA ASP A 40 2.00 -12.36 4.26
C ASP A 40 0.94 -11.28 4.05
N LYS A 41 0.58 -10.53 5.09
CA LYS A 41 -0.30 -9.36 4.95
C LYS A 41 0.42 -8.23 4.22
N LEU A 42 1.68 -7.96 4.57
CA LEU A 42 2.47 -6.92 3.92
C LEU A 42 2.61 -7.16 2.41
N GLY A 43 2.85 -8.40 1.98
CA GLY A 43 2.93 -8.76 0.56
C GLY A 43 1.63 -8.45 -0.19
N ARG A 44 0.48 -8.79 0.40
CA ARG A 44 -0.84 -8.47 -0.17
C ARG A 44 -1.11 -6.97 -0.25
N MET A 45 -0.83 -6.25 0.84
CA MET A 45 -1.16 -4.83 0.95
C MET A 45 -0.25 -3.96 0.08
N HIS A 46 1.07 -4.16 0.15
CA HIS A 46 2.03 -3.45 -0.70
C HIS A 46 1.94 -3.90 -2.15
N GLY A 47 1.69 -5.19 -2.43
CA GLY A 47 1.44 -5.67 -3.78
C GLY A 47 0.28 -4.93 -4.44
N PHE A 48 -0.89 -4.89 -3.78
CA PHE A 48 -2.04 -4.16 -4.30
C PHE A 48 -1.78 -2.66 -4.44
N ALA A 49 -1.19 -2.01 -3.42
CA ALA A 49 -0.92 -0.58 -3.47
C ALA A 49 0.06 -0.20 -4.59
N GLN A 50 1.08 -1.02 -4.85
CA GLN A 50 2.02 -0.81 -5.95
C GLN A 50 1.37 -1.02 -7.30
N TRP A 51 0.59 -2.09 -7.48
CA TRP A 51 -0.19 -2.31 -8.70
C TRP A 51 -1.10 -1.11 -8.99
N ALA A 52 -1.78 -0.60 -7.97
CA ALA A 52 -2.67 0.54 -8.10
C ALA A 52 -1.91 1.82 -8.47
N ALA A 53 -0.75 2.08 -7.86
CA ALA A 53 0.06 3.27 -8.11
C ALA A 53 0.59 3.37 -9.54
N VAL A 54 0.80 2.24 -10.23
CA VAL A 54 1.24 2.20 -11.63
C VAL A 54 0.10 1.91 -12.62
N HIS A 55 -1.13 1.81 -12.13
CA HIS A 55 -2.29 1.50 -12.95
C HIS A 55 -2.60 2.67 -13.91
N PRO A 56 -2.99 2.44 -15.18
CA PRO A 56 -3.25 3.53 -16.13
C PRO A 56 -4.48 4.39 -15.80
N ASN A 57 -5.42 3.86 -15.00
CA ASN A 57 -6.62 4.60 -14.59
C ASN A 57 -6.31 5.63 -13.49
N LYS A 58 -6.60 6.90 -13.79
CA LYS A 58 -6.40 8.04 -12.86
C LYS A 58 -7.05 7.88 -11.50
N GLN A 59 -8.25 7.34 -11.43
CA GLN A 59 -8.92 7.18 -10.14
C GLN A 59 -8.19 6.17 -9.25
N ILE A 60 -7.57 5.16 -9.84
CA ILE A 60 -6.87 4.09 -9.11
C ILE A 60 -5.49 4.60 -8.65
N TRP A 61 -4.67 5.11 -9.57
CA TRP A 61 -3.33 5.57 -9.18
C TRP A 61 -3.39 6.79 -8.26
N ASN A 62 -4.36 7.69 -8.45
CA ASN A 62 -4.50 8.86 -7.59
C ASN A 62 -4.93 8.45 -6.18
N ALA A 63 -5.86 7.51 -6.05
CA ALA A 63 -6.27 7.00 -4.74
C ALA A 63 -5.13 6.30 -4.01
N ALA A 64 -4.31 5.48 -4.69
CA ALA A 64 -3.12 4.89 -4.09
C ALA A 64 -2.11 5.96 -3.63
N GLY A 65 -1.90 7.00 -4.43
CA GLY A 65 -1.06 8.14 -4.09
C GLY A 65 -1.54 8.84 -2.82
N VAL A 66 -2.75 9.42 -2.87
CA VAL A 66 -3.21 10.36 -1.83
C VAL A 66 -3.83 9.68 -0.60
N ALA A 67 -4.43 8.50 -0.73
CA ALA A 67 -5.09 7.84 0.41
C ALA A 67 -4.21 6.77 1.07
N PHE A 68 -3.05 6.42 0.48
CA PHE A 68 -2.15 5.42 1.02
C PHE A 68 -0.71 5.93 1.14
N TYR A 69 -0.03 6.22 0.03
CA TYR A 69 1.40 6.56 0.07
C TYR A 69 1.67 7.92 0.72
N GLU A 70 0.83 8.91 0.47
CA GLU A 70 0.90 10.25 1.06
C GLU A 70 0.98 10.17 2.58
N HIS A 71 0.14 9.30 3.17
CA HIS A 71 0.00 9.15 4.60
C HIS A 71 0.87 8.02 5.17
N LEU A 72 1.59 7.23 4.37
CA LEU A 72 2.23 6.00 4.84
C LEU A 72 3.16 6.21 6.05
N PHE A 73 3.80 7.38 6.10
CA PHE A 73 4.78 7.76 7.11
C PHE A 73 4.27 8.77 8.16
N ASP A 74 2.97 9.01 8.24
CA ASP A 74 2.37 9.92 9.25
C ASP A 74 2.58 9.41 10.68
N ASP A 75 2.61 8.10 10.85
CA ASP A 75 3.00 7.47 12.13
C ASP A 75 4.53 7.27 12.16
N ASP A 76 5.07 7.05 13.36
CA ASP A 76 6.50 6.74 13.56
C ASP A 76 6.86 5.29 13.18
N ILE A 77 6.45 4.89 11.96
CA ILE A 77 6.81 3.61 11.35
C ILE A 77 8.28 3.64 10.88
N ASP A 78 8.97 2.51 10.97
CA ASP A 78 10.35 2.43 10.50
C ASP A 78 10.42 2.59 8.96
N ALA A 79 11.08 3.66 8.52
CA ALA A 79 11.22 3.96 7.10
C ALA A 79 12.03 2.89 6.35
N ASP A 80 13.05 2.29 6.99
CA ASP A 80 13.84 1.24 6.36
C ASP A 80 12.99 -0.01 6.12
N ALA A 81 12.26 -0.44 7.16
CA ALA A 81 11.36 -1.57 7.09
C ALA A 81 10.31 -1.39 6.00
N VAL A 82 9.74 -0.19 5.86
CA VAL A 82 8.76 0.13 4.82
C VAL A 82 9.37 0.16 3.42
N MET A 83 10.55 0.77 3.25
CA MET A 83 11.17 0.91 1.92
C MET A 83 11.45 -0.43 1.25
N ALA A 84 11.74 -1.47 2.03
CA ALA A 84 11.93 -2.84 1.52
C ALA A 84 10.72 -3.38 0.72
N TRP A 85 9.54 -2.77 0.85
CA TRP A 85 8.28 -3.16 0.20
C TRP A 85 7.84 -2.25 -0.95
N ILE A 86 8.50 -1.12 -1.18
CA ILE A 86 8.10 -0.16 -2.21
C ILE A 86 9.10 -0.21 -3.35
N SER A 87 8.64 -0.48 -4.56
CA SER A 87 9.48 -0.52 -5.76
C SER A 87 10.09 0.86 -6.09
N PRO A 88 11.27 0.91 -6.71
CA PRO A 88 11.91 2.17 -7.10
C PRO A 88 11.00 3.07 -7.96
N GLN A 89 10.21 2.48 -8.85
CA GLN A 89 9.26 3.20 -9.70
C GLN A 89 8.20 3.92 -8.85
N VAL A 90 7.58 3.22 -7.90
CA VAL A 90 6.56 3.82 -7.04
C VAL A 90 7.18 4.89 -6.15
N ARG A 91 8.36 4.64 -5.56
CA ARG A 91 9.09 5.65 -4.78
C ARG A 91 9.27 6.94 -5.58
N GLN A 92 9.69 6.85 -6.84
CA GLN A 92 9.85 8.01 -7.71
C GLN A 92 8.54 8.75 -7.93
N THR A 93 7.44 8.03 -8.14
CA THR A 93 6.11 8.61 -8.34
C THR A 93 5.59 9.37 -7.11
N VAL A 94 5.84 8.86 -5.91
CA VAL A 94 5.25 9.42 -4.67
C VAL A 94 6.22 10.27 -3.85
N LEU A 95 7.50 10.37 -4.23
CA LEU A 95 8.51 11.17 -3.52
C LEU A 95 8.07 12.62 -3.30
N GLY A 96 7.45 13.23 -4.32
CA GLY A 96 6.93 14.59 -4.23
C GLY A 96 5.82 14.75 -3.19
N LEU A 97 5.00 13.72 -2.98
CA LEU A 97 3.97 13.71 -1.91
C LEU A 97 4.63 13.69 -0.54
N TRP A 98 5.64 12.82 -0.35
CA TRP A 98 6.39 12.76 0.91
C TRP A 98 7.14 14.05 1.21
N GLN A 99 7.73 14.68 0.18
CA GLN A 99 8.40 15.97 0.33
C GLN A 99 7.43 17.08 0.76
N TYR A 100 6.20 17.03 0.26
CA TYR A 100 5.17 18.02 0.57
C TYR A 100 4.56 17.83 1.96
N MET A 101 4.31 16.57 2.36
CA MET A 101 3.54 16.26 3.57
C MET A 101 4.38 16.10 4.83
N LEU A 102 5.61 15.59 4.71
CA LEU A 102 6.42 15.26 5.88
C LEU A 102 7.21 16.48 6.36
N PRO A 103 7.41 16.63 7.69
CA PRO A 103 8.41 17.55 8.22
C PRO A 103 9.79 17.27 7.62
N ALA A 104 10.59 18.32 7.41
CA ALA A 104 11.85 18.23 6.66
C ALA A 104 12.81 17.14 7.18
N GLU A 105 12.93 16.98 8.50
CA GLU A 105 13.76 15.94 9.11
C GLU A 105 13.24 14.53 8.80
N ARG A 106 11.93 14.33 8.91
CA ARG A 106 11.27 13.06 8.61
C ARG A 106 11.39 12.72 7.13
N PHE A 107 11.15 13.69 6.25
CA PHE A 107 11.38 13.52 4.81
C PHE A 107 12.82 13.13 4.51
N ALA A 108 13.81 13.81 5.11
CA ALA A 108 15.21 13.47 4.89
C ALA A 108 15.55 12.03 5.32
N SER A 109 14.92 11.54 6.40
CA SER A 109 15.05 10.13 6.80
C SER A 109 14.45 9.19 5.76
N VAL A 110 13.21 9.44 5.34
CA VAL A 110 12.50 8.64 4.32
C VAL A 110 13.27 8.63 2.99
N ALA A 111 13.79 9.77 2.55
CA ALA A 111 14.59 9.89 1.33
C ALA A 111 15.89 9.08 1.42
N ARG A 112 16.62 9.14 2.54
CA ARG A 112 17.82 8.31 2.76
C ARG A 112 17.50 6.81 2.73
N SER A 113 16.40 6.40 3.35
CA SER A 113 15.94 5.01 3.29
C SER A 113 15.58 4.61 1.86
N ALA A 114 14.92 5.48 1.09
CA ALA A 114 14.56 5.24 -0.30
C ALA A 114 15.78 5.05 -1.22
N GLU A 115 16.91 5.68 -0.93
CA GLU A 115 18.16 5.52 -1.67
C GLU A 115 18.93 4.25 -1.27
N ARG A 116 18.95 3.92 0.02
CA ARG A 116 19.79 2.85 0.57
C ARG A 116 19.12 1.47 0.54
N ILE A 117 17.82 1.41 0.79
CA ILE A 117 17.12 0.14 1.02
C ILE A 117 16.66 -0.45 -0.33
N PRO A 118 17.12 -1.65 -0.71
CA PRO A 118 16.65 -2.31 -1.92
C PRO A 118 15.18 -2.74 -1.78
N PHE A 119 14.48 -2.88 -2.91
CA PHE A 119 13.16 -3.50 -2.92
C PHE A 119 13.31 -5.02 -2.79
N SER A 120 13.41 -5.51 -1.55
CA SER A 120 13.70 -6.92 -1.26
C SER A 120 12.46 -7.80 -1.19
N HIS A 121 11.26 -7.24 -1.05
CA HIS A 121 10.00 -7.99 -0.94
C HIS A 121 9.19 -8.05 -2.25
N GLN A 122 9.88 -7.99 -3.40
CA GLN A 122 9.24 -8.09 -4.70
C GLN A 122 8.46 -9.40 -4.86
N LYS A 123 9.05 -10.52 -4.43
CA LYS A 123 8.47 -11.85 -4.60
C LYS A 123 7.16 -11.99 -3.82
N GLU A 124 7.11 -11.47 -2.61
CA GLU A 124 5.93 -11.50 -1.74
C GLU A 124 4.80 -10.66 -2.34
N CYS A 125 5.14 -9.50 -2.90
CA CYS A 125 4.18 -8.65 -3.61
C CYS A 125 3.61 -9.36 -4.85
N GLU A 126 4.47 -9.94 -5.69
CA GLU A 126 4.05 -10.63 -6.92
C GLU A 126 3.23 -11.89 -6.64
N THR A 127 3.66 -12.70 -5.67
CA THR A 127 2.96 -13.92 -5.25
C THR A 127 1.56 -13.60 -4.76
N ALA A 128 1.44 -12.56 -3.94
CA ALA A 128 0.15 -12.13 -3.41
C ALA A 128 -0.83 -11.68 -4.51
N ILE A 129 -0.34 -10.96 -5.53
CA ILE A 129 -1.17 -10.53 -6.67
C ILE A 129 -1.57 -11.72 -7.54
N ALA A 130 -0.64 -12.65 -7.80
CA ALA A 130 -0.91 -13.84 -8.62
C ALA A 130 -1.97 -14.75 -7.99
N LEU A 131 -1.92 -14.96 -6.67
CA LEU A 131 -2.91 -15.77 -5.95
C LEU A 131 -4.33 -15.23 -6.07
N VAL A 132 -4.50 -13.91 -6.18
CA VAL A 132 -5.82 -13.28 -6.38
C VAL A 132 -6.31 -13.46 -7.83
N ALA A 133 -5.40 -13.47 -8.80
CA ALA A 133 -5.74 -13.70 -10.21
C ALA A 133 -6.18 -15.15 -10.49
N GLU A 134 -5.63 -16.12 -9.76
CA GLU A 134 -5.98 -17.53 -9.89
C GLU A 134 -7.30 -17.91 -9.18
N GLN A 135 -7.74 -17.12 -8.20
CA GLN A 135 -8.99 -17.32 -7.44
C GLN A 135 -10.20 -16.61 -8.07
N GLY A 136 -10.35 -16.67 -9.40
CA GLY A 136 -11.43 -16.01 -10.15
C GLY A 136 -12.85 -16.22 -9.56
N PRO A 137 -13.81 -15.35 -9.90
CA PRO A 137 -15.06 -15.15 -9.15
C PRO A 137 -16.07 -16.33 -9.13
N ASP A 138 -15.74 -17.48 -9.71
CA ASP A 138 -16.58 -18.67 -9.87
C ASP A 138 -16.11 -19.87 -9.02
N ARG A 139 -15.80 -19.66 -7.74
CA ARG A 139 -15.79 -20.73 -6.73
C ARG A 139 -16.56 -20.33 -5.49
#